data_AF-A0A2G6FRI6-F1
#
_entry.id   AF-A0A2G6FRI6-F1
#
_cell.length_a   1.000
_cell.length_b   1.000
_cell.length_c   1.000
_cell.angle_alpha   90.00
_cell.angle_beta   90.00
_cell.angle_gamma   90.00
#
_symmetry.space_group_name_H-M   'P 1'
#
loop_
_entity.id
_entity.type
_entity.pdbx_description
1 polymer ?
#
loop_
_entity_poly.entity_id
_entity_poly.type
_entity_poly.pdbx_seq_one_letter_code
_entity_poly.pdbx_strand_id
1 'polypeptide(L)' 'IEEMGAKHAASNHGEVVIDKENRLVTTPCYMLDARVDQIAAGAENLVSAMLDMI' A
#
# COMPACT_ATOMS: atom_id res chain seq x y z
N ILE A 1 10.50 -3.07 -9.38
CA ILE A 1 10.54 -4.19 -8.41
C ILE A 1 10.56 -5.56 -9.09
N GLU A 2 10.11 -5.67 -10.34
CA GLU A 2 10.08 -6.95 -11.06
C GLU A 2 11.48 -7.54 -11.29
N GLU A 3 12.46 -6.71 -11.64
CA GLU A 3 13.87 -7.12 -11.71
C GLU A 3 14.44 -7.57 -10.35
N MET A 4 13.80 -7.16 -9.24
CA MET A 4 14.17 -7.58 -7.88
C MET A 4 13.40 -8.83 -7.42
N GLY A 5 12.61 -9.47 -8.30
CA GLY A 5 11.89 -10.71 -8.02
C GLY A 5 10.49 -10.55 -7.41
N ALA A 6 9.97 -9.34 -7.29
CA ALA A 6 8.61 -9.08 -6.79
C ALA A 6 7.63 -8.81 -7.94
N LYS A 7 6.35 -9.17 -7.79
CA LYS A 7 5.31 -8.82 -8.77
C LYS A 7 4.73 -7.44 -8.45
N HIS A 8 4.83 -6.49 -9.39
CA HIS A 8 4.24 -5.18 -9.17
C HIS A 8 2.73 -5.20 -9.37
N ALA A 9 1.98 -4.57 -8.47
CA ALA A 9 0.57 -4.27 -8.64
C ALA A 9 0.39 -2.74 -8.64
N ALA A 10 -0.16 -2.21 -9.73
CA ALA A 10 -0.48 -0.79 -9.83
C ALA A 10 -1.54 -0.43 -8.78
N SER A 11 -1.36 0.71 -8.12
CA SER A 11 -2.28 1.27 -7.13
C SER A 11 -2.23 2.80 -7.19
N ASN A 12 -3.29 3.43 -6.70
CA ASN A 12 -3.48 4.88 -6.70
C ASN A 12 -3.54 5.44 -5.27
N HIS A 13 -3.79 6.74 -5.12
CA HIS A 13 -3.93 7.40 -3.82
C HIS A 13 -4.97 6.72 -2.93
N GLY A 14 -4.61 6.46 -1.67
CA GLY A 14 -5.50 5.83 -0.71
C GLY A 14 -5.70 4.32 -0.89
N GLU A 15 -5.22 3.73 -1.99
CA GLU A 15 -5.32 2.30 -2.23
C GLU A 15 -4.21 1.52 -1.52
N VAL A 16 -4.49 0.25 -1.25
CA VAL A 16 -3.61 -0.67 -0.54
C VAL A 16 -3.54 -1.99 -1.32
N VAL A 17 -2.32 -2.52 -1.46
CA VAL A 17 -2.08 -3.86 -2.00
C VAL A 17 -1.69 -4.79 -0.87
N ILE A 18 -2.38 -5.93 -0.75
CA ILE A 18 -2.17 -6.93 0.29
C ILE A 18 -1.66 -8.22 -0.34
N ASP A 19 -0.49 -8.67 0.11
CA ASP A 19 0.00 -10.03 -0.06
C ASP A 19 -0.27 -10.81 1.23
N LYS A 20 -1.31 -11.65 1.20
CA LYS A 20 -1.74 -12.42 2.37
C LYS A 20 -0.79 -13.57 2.70
N GLU A 21 -0.16 -14.16 1.69
CA GLU A 21 0.76 -15.30 1.88
C GLU A 21 2.00 -14.85 2.64
N ASN A 22 2.56 -13.70 2.26
CA ASN A 22 3.76 -13.13 2.90
C ASN A 22 3.46 -12.14 4.02
N ARG A 23 2.17 -11.93 4.37
CA ARG A 23 1.71 -10.96 5.38
C ARG A 23 2.24 -9.54 5.13
N LEU A 24 2.22 -9.09 3.88
CA LEU A 24 2.73 -7.79 3.47
C LEU A 24 1.60 -6.87 3.00
N VAL A 25 1.64 -5.62 3.44
CA VAL A 25 0.67 -4.58 3.07
C VAL A 25 1.45 -3.36 2.58
N THR A 26 1.09 -2.81 1.42
CA THR A 26 1.79 -1.67 0.81
C THR A 26 0.81 -0.62 0.26
N THR A 27 1.23 0.65 0.27
CA THR A 27 0.50 1.78 -0.30
C THR A 27 1.50 2.79 -0.91
N PRO A 28 1.17 3.51 -2.00
CA PRO A 28 2.16 4.31 -2.73
C PRO A 28 2.53 5.66 -2.06
N CYS A 29 1.64 6.27 -1.27
CA CYS A 29 1.90 7.56 -0.59
C CYS A 29 2.61 8.61 -1.48
N TYR A 30 3.78 9.11 -1.06
CA TYR A 30 4.59 10.11 -1.76
C TYR A 30 5.21 9.63 -3.08
N MET A 31 5.03 8.36 -3.48
CA MET A 31 5.46 7.87 -4.80
C MET A 31 4.56 8.40 -5.94
N LEU A 32 3.41 8.99 -5.61
CA LEU A 32 2.50 9.65 -6.55
C LEU A 32 2.44 11.16 -6.27
N ASP A 33 1.83 11.92 -7.18
CA ASP A 33 1.53 13.35 -6.98
C ASP A 33 0.39 13.51 -5.96
N ALA A 34 0.74 13.38 -4.68
CA ALA A 34 -0.22 13.26 -3.58
C ALA A 34 -0.17 14.48 -2.65
N ARG A 35 -1.35 14.96 -2.24
CA ARG A 35 -1.47 15.86 -1.10
C ARG A 35 -1.33 15.11 0.22
N VAL A 36 -0.98 15.84 1.29
CA VAL A 36 -0.85 15.29 2.66
C VAL A 36 -2.08 14.52 3.13
N ASP A 37 -3.29 14.99 2.80
CA ASP A 37 -4.53 14.33 3.23
C ASP A 37 -4.77 13.00 2.49
N GLN A 38 -4.35 12.89 1.22
CA GLN A 38 -4.39 11.62 0.49
C GLN A 38 -3.39 10.60 1.03
N ILE A 39 -2.25 11.09 1.52
CA ILE A 39 -1.21 10.26 2.14
C ILE A 39 -1.69 9.75 3.50
N ALA A 40 -2.31 10.62 4.31
CA ALA A 40 -2.93 10.22 5.56
C ALA A 40 -3.96 9.11 5.34
N ALA A 41 -4.86 9.26 4.37
CA ALA A 41 -5.84 8.23 4.02
C ALA A 41 -5.18 6.90 3.60
N GLY A 42 -4.11 6.94 2.78
CA GLY A 42 -3.37 5.74 2.39
C GLY A 42 -2.70 5.04 3.58
N ALA A 43 -2.09 5.81 4.49
CA ALA A 43 -1.47 5.28 5.69
C ALA A 43 -2.50 4.68 6.66
N GLU A 44 -3.65 5.33 6.86
CA GLU A 44 -4.75 4.81 7.69
C GLU A 44 -5.30 3.49 7.13
N ASN A 45 -5.56 3.44 5.82
CA ASN A 45 -6.04 2.22 5.16
C ASN A 45 -5.02 1.07 5.27
N LEU A 46 -3.73 1.36 5.13
CA LEU A 46 -2.67 0.37 5.32
C LEU A 46 -2.70 -0.21 6.73
N VAL A 47 -2.80 0.65 7.75
CA VAL A 47 -2.83 0.21 9.16
C VAL A 47 -4.09 -0.62 9.43
N SER A 48 -5.25 -0.19 8.94
CA SER A 48 -6.50 -0.96 9.08
C SER A 48 -6.38 -2.35 8.45
N ALA A 49 -5.88 -2.42 7.20
CA ALA A 49 -5.68 -3.69 6.51
C ALA A 49 -4.68 -4.60 7.23
N MET A 50 -3.64 -4.05 7.84
CA MET A 50 -2.68 -4.81 8.63
C MET A 50 -3.31 -5.37 9.91
N LEU A 51 -4.19 -4.60 10.58
CA LEU A 51 -4.91 -5.06 11.78
C LEU A 51 -5.92 -6.17 11.46
N ASP A 52 -6.56 -6.13 10.29
CA ASP A 52 -7.49 -7.18 9.83
C ASP A 52 -6.80 -8.53 9.54
N MET A 53 -5.46 -8.56 9.52
CA MET A 53 -4.65 -9.77 9.30
C MET A 53 -4.15 -10.42 10.59
N ILE A 54 -4.56 -9.91 11.76
CA ILE A 54 -4.30 -10.49 13.09
C ILE A 54 -5.37 -11.54 13.40
#